data_AF-A0A183EMV7-F1
#
_entry.id   AF-A0A183EMV7-F1
#
_cell.length_a   1.000
_cell.length_b   1.000
_cell.length_c   1.000
_cell.angle_alpha   90.00
_cell.angle_beta   90.00
_cell.angle_gamma   90.00
#
_symmetry.space_group_name_H-M   'P 1'
#
loop_
_entity.id
_entity.type
_entity.pdbx_description
1 polymer ?
#
loop_
_entity_poly.entity_id
_entity_poly.type
_entity_poly.pdbx_seq_one_letter_code
_entity_poly.pdbx_strand_id
1 'polypeptide(L)'
;MGERLTDDIIDAYCDKLQESINREVDGMLAMQYILLEPDSLKNLIRGDKNVCQVIYDHCRAHYVVLFRNKLIPRRVVVYDPIVPHKDSVRDTLNESVRQQILAMFGHLYGDDQAMEIAVETGLSTQNDCWSCGLRAVAFITHLILGVDPANYEYDLEKVGRFIMEIIKMEKPSREIIAGAQFGQHRGDGKSCLTVVRVTKDGKFEFDDETVPSRSADEKQKSDELLTDVDEAKVLESDEEKTVYPRTLHGDTVIDNNNNSVKEGFLLSHHFF
;
A
#
# COMPACT_ATOMS: atom_id res chain seq x y z
N MET A 1 5.04 13.94 -29.23
CA MET A 1 5.88 13.25 -28.24
C MET A 1 5.26 13.51 -26.87
N GLY A 2 5.32 12.55 -25.95
CA GLY A 2 4.87 12.78 -24.57
C GLY A 2 5.90 13.56 -23.76
N GLU A 3 5.45 14.24 -22.71
CA GLU A 3 6.31 14.96 -21.77
C GLU A 3 6.65 14.09 -20.58
N ARG A 4 7.90 14.19 -20.13
CA ARG A 4 8.38 13.48 -18.95
C ARG A 4 7.86 14.20 -17.70
N LEU A 5 7.29 13.45 -16.75
CA LEU A 5 6.94 14.02 -15.45
C LEU A 5 8.21 14.42 -14.68
N THR A 6 8.14 15.54 -13.98
CA THR A 6 9.18 15.99 -13.05
C THR A 6 8.96 15.38 -11.67
N ASP A 7 10.02 15.36 -10.86
CA ASP A 7 9.98 14.90 -9.47
C ASP A 7 8.88 15.64 -8.69
N ASP A 8 8.80 16.97 -8.84
CA ASP A 8 7.78 17.80 -8.16
C ASP A 8 6.34 17.38 -8.45
N ILE A 9 6.05 16.94 -9.69
CA ILE A 9 4.70 16.50 -10.06
C ILE A 9 4.39 15.14 -9.39
N ILE A 10 5.37 14.24 -9.38
CA ILE A 10 5.22 12.92 -8.77
C ILE A 10 5.10 13.05 -7.25
N ASP A 11 5.94 13.87 -6.62
CA ASP A 11 5.93 14.14 -5.18
C ASP A 11 4.60 14.80 -4.78
N ALA A 12 4.14 15.83 -5.50
CA ALA A 12 2.85 16.46 -5.23
C ALA A 12 1.67 15.48 -5.37
N TYR A 13 1.71 14.57 -6.35
CA TYR A 13 0.70 13.52 -6.47
C TYR A 13 0.76 12.53 -5.30
N CYS A 14 1.96 12.10 -4.91
CA CYS A 14 2.18 11.17 -3.81
C CYS A 14 1.71 11.74 -2.47
N ASP A 15 1.90 13.04 -2.23
CA ASP A 15 1.37 13.74 -1.05
C ASP A 15 -0.17 13.68 -1.02
N LYS A 16 -0.82 13.98 -2.15
CA LYS A 16 -2.27 13.87 -2.29
C LYS A 16 -2.78 12.44 -2.10
N LEU A 17 -2.03 11.46 -2.61
CA LEU A 17 -2.34 10.05 -2.42
C LEU A 17 -2.24 9.65 -0.95
N GLN A 18 -1.17 10.02 -0.24
CA GLN A 18 -0.99 9.77 1.20
C GLN A 18 -2.12 10.36 2.05
N GLU A 19 -2.54 11.59 1.74
CA GLU A 19 -3.67 12.23 2.41
C GLU A 19 -4.98 11.49 2.18
N SER A 20 -5.24 11.06 0.93
CA SER A 20 -6.48 10.36 0.56
C SER A 20 -6.64 9.00 1.24
N ILE A 21 -5.54 8.34 1.59
CA ILE A 21 -5.51 7.02 2.24
C ILE A 21 -5.27 7.11 3.74
N ASN A 22 -5.37 8.30 4.35
CA ASN A 22 -5.16 8.53 5.77
C ASN A 22 -3.80 7.98 6.29
N ARG A 23 -2.74 8.07 5.47
CA ARG A 23 -1.38 7.65 5.86
C ARG A 23 -1.30 6.18 6.31
N GLU A 24 -2.06 5.31 5.64
CA GLU A 24 -2.09 3.86 5.92
C GLU A 24 -0.79 3.13 5.57
N VAL A 25 0.09 3.75 4.78
CA VAL A 25 1.41 3.25 4.39
C VAL A 25 2.51 4.23 4.77
N ASP A 26 3.72 3.71 4.99
CA ASP A 26 4.94 4.53 5.02
C ASP A 26 5.48 4.70 3.58
N GLY A 27 6.40 5.65 3.37
CA GLY A 27 6.92 5.99 2.04
C GLY A 27 6.16 7.16 1.42
N MET A 28 6.14 7.23 0.08
CA MET A 28 5.70 8.41 -0.68
C MET A 28 6.38 9.70 -0.22
N LEU A 29 7.64 9.57 0.21
CA LEU A 29 8.48 10.70 0.60
C LEU A 29 8.98 11.40 -0.66
N ALA A 30 9.26 12.70 -0.54
CA ALA A 30 9.94 13.42 -1.59
C ALA A 30 11.26 12.71 -1.97
N MET A 31 11.48 12.45 -3.25
CA MET A 31 12.57 11.58 -3.72
C MET A 31 13.96 12.06 -3.24
N GLN A 32 14.18 13.37 -3.20
CA GLN A 32 15.42 13.98 -2.69
C GLN A 32 15.72 13.59 -1.23
N TYR A 33 14.68 13.36 -0.42
CA TYR A 33 14.84 13.06 1.01
C TYR A 33 15.51 11.70 1.25
N ILE A 34 15.30 10.76 0.32
CA ILE A 34 15.79 9.38 0.43
C ILE A 34 17.32 9.32 0.48
N LEU A 35 17.99 10.19 -0.29
CA LEU A 35 19.45 10.22 -0.38
C LEU A 35 20.08 11.24 0.58
N LEU A 36 19.38 12.32 0.90
CA LEU A 36 19.94 13.42 1.71
C LEU A 36 19.92 13.13 3.22
N GLU A 37 18.92 12.39 3.71
CA GLU A 37 18.73 12.15 5.15
C GLU A 37 18.46 10.67 5.49
N PRO A 38 19.37 9.74 5.14
CA PRO A 38 19.14 8.30 5.36
C PRO A 38 18.93 7.96 6.84
N ASP A 39 19.58 8.66 7.76
CA ASP A 39 19.42 8.46 9.20
C ASP A 39 18.03 8.84 9.72
N SER A 40 17.34 9.76 9.03
CA SER A 40 15.98 10.18 9.38
C SER A 40 14.94 9.17 8.90
N LEU A 41 15.23 8.41 7.84
CA LEU A 41 14.31 7.42 7.27
C LEU A 41 13.90 6.34 8.28
N LYS A 42 14.77 5.98 9.23
CA LYS A 42 14.44 4.99 10.28
C LYS A 42 13.28 5.42 11.17
N ASN A 43 13.03 6.73 11.28
CA ASN A 43 11.91 7.26 12.05
C ASN A 43 10.62 7.31 11.23
N LEU A 44 10.73 7.35 9.90
CA LEU A 44 9.60 7.46 8.97
C LEU A 44 9.14 6.11 8.45
N ILE A 45 10.05 5.15 8.29
CA ILE A 45 9.79 3.80 7.82
C ILE A 45 10.15 2.84 8.95
N ARG A 46 9.15 2.47 9.77
CA ARG A 46 9.38 1.67 10.98
C ARG A 46 9.16 0.18 10.76
N GLY A 47 8.55 -0.18 9.63
CA GLY A 47 8.33 -1.55 9.19
C GLY A 47 7.04 -2.19 9.72
N ASP A 48 6.24 -1.46 10.51
CA ASP A 48 4.93 -1.84 11.04
C ASP A 48 3.78 -1.58 10.05
N LYS A 49 4.03 -0.82 8.99
CA LYS A 49 3.11 -0.60 7.86
C LYS A 49 3.67 -1.17 6.55
N ASN A 50 2.78 -1.27 5.56
CA ASN A 50 3.24 -1.41 4.17
C ASN A 50 4.04 -0.17 3.81
N VAL A 51 5.00 -0.33 2.90
CA VAL A 51 5.81 0.78 2.39
C VAL A 51 5.63 0.86 0.89
N CYS A 52 5.36 2.04 0.35
CA CYS A 52 5.26 2.25 -1.09
C CYS A 52 5.97 3.56 -1.46
N GLN A 53 6.91 3.51 -2.40
CA GLN A 53 7.78 4.66 -2.70
C GLN A 53 8.14 4.69 -4.18
N VAL A 54 8.08 5.88 -4.79
CA VAL A 54 8.76 6.13 -6.08
C VAL A 54 10.20 6.52 -5.79
N ILE A 55 11.16 5.91 -6.49
CA ILE A 55 12.57 6.27 -6.44
C ILE A 55 13.06 6.68 -7.82
N TYR A 56 14.16 7.43 -7.86
CA TYR A 56 14.79 7.84 -9.11
C TYR A 56 16.09 7.08 -9.33
N ASP A 57 16.12 6.26 -10.38
CA ASP A 57 17.32 5.64 -10.87
C ASP A 57 18.17 6.67 -11.63
N HIS A 58 19.22 7.17 -10.96
CA HIS A 58 20.13 8.15 -11.53
C HIS A 58 21.03 7.57 -12.64
N CYS A 59 21.24 6.25 -12.67
CA CYS A 59 22.05 5.60 -13.70
C CYS A 59 21.32 5.53 -15.03
N ARG A 60 20.01 5.27 -15.01
CA ARG A 60 19.17 5.17 -16.22
C ARG A 60 18.29 6.38 -16.47
N ALA A 61 18.34 7.38 -15.58
CA ALA A 61 17.45 8.53 -15.55
C ALA A 61 15.98 8.07 -15.65
N HIS A 62 15.53 7.26 -14.69
CA HIS A 62 14.28 6.51 -14.76
C HIS A 62 13.56 6.40 -13.41
N TYR A 63 12.22 6.36 -13.40
CA TYR A 63 11.45 6.17 -12.16
C TYR A 63 11.13 4.70 -11.93
N VAL A 64 11.29 4.25 -10.69
CA VAL A 64 11.03 2.87 -10.26
C VAL A 64 10.17 2.91 -9.00
N VAL A 65 9.29 1.93 -8.80
CA VAL A 65 8.45 1.86 -7.59
C VAL A 65 8.91 0.72 -6.68
N LEU A 66 9.05 1.01 -5.40
CA LEU A 66 9.35 0.05 -4.35
C LEU A 66 8.09 -0.24 -3.55
N PHE A 67 7.85 -1.51 -3.24
CA PHE A 67 6.77 -1.94 -2.36
C PHE A 67 7.26 -2.96 -1.34
N ARG A 68 6.93 -2.75 -0.07
CA ARG A 68 7.16 -3.73 1.00
C ARG A 68 5.84 -4.04 1.69
N ASN A 69 5.45 -5.32 1.68
CA ASN A 69 4.29 -5.79 2.43
C ASN A 69 4.69 -6.09 3.88
N LYS A 70 4.00 -5.49 4.86
CA LYS A 70 4.29 -5.74 6.29
C LYS A 70 4.07 -7.20 6.71
N LEU A 71 3.18 -7.92 6.02
CA LEU A 71 2.89 -9.33 6.27
C LEU A 71 3.97 -10.26 5.68
N ILE A 72 4.75 -9.76 4.71
CA ILE A 72 5.92 -10.46 4.14
C ILE A 72 7.14 -9.55 4.35
N PRO A 73 7.53 -9.32 5.61
CA PRO A 73 8.43 -8.22 6.00
C PRO A 73 9.86 -8.36 5.46
N ARG A 74 10.21 -9.54 4.95
CA ARG A 74 11.54 -9.86 4.41
C ARG A 74 11.75 -9.41 2.96
N ARG A 75 10.65 -9.14 2.23
CA ARG A 75 10.68 -8.90 0.79
C ARG A 75 10.35 -7.46 0.45
N VAL A 76 11.21 -6.84 -0.33
CA VAL A 76 10.93 -5.60 -1.06
C VAL A 76 10.74 -5.96 -2.53
N VAL A 77 9.63 -5.54 -3.13
CA VAL A 77 9.34 -5.74 -4.55
C VAL A 77 9.65 -4.45 -5.30
N VAL A 78 10.33 -4.58 -6.43
CA VAL A 78 10.73 -3.49 -7.33
C VAL A 78 9.92 -3.60 -8.61
N TYR A 79 9.19 -2.53 -8.94
CA TYR A 79 8.40 -2.39 -10.16
C TYR A 79 9.10 -1.39 -11.07
N ASP A 80 9.77 -1.91 -12.08
CA ASP A 80 10.53 -1.15 -13.06
C ASP A 80 9.81 -1.21 -14.42
N PRO A 81 9.28 -0.09 -14.93
CA PRO A 81 8.53 -0.10 -16.18
C PRO A 81 9.37 -0.40 -17.42
N ILE A 82 10.70 -0.23 -17.41
CA ILE A 82 11.54 -0.46 -18.59
C ILE A 82 11.83 -1.95 -18.85
N VAL A 83 11.61 -2.85 -17.88
CA VAL A 83 12.10 -4.24 -17.89
C VAL A 83 11.94 -4.96 -19.25
N PRO A 84 13.05 -5.28 -19.95
CA PRO A 84 13.03 -6.19 -21.07
C PRO A 84 14.14 -7.27 -20.96
N HIS A 85 13.72 -8.53 -20.81
CA HIS A 85 14.53 -9.74 -21.00
C HIS A 85 15.64 -10.06 -19.97
N LYS A 86 16.03 -11.35 -19.94
CA LYS A 86 17.04 -11.94 -19.02
C LYS A 86 18.27 -11.04 -18.90
N ASP A 87 18.78 -10.93 -17.67
CA ASP A 87 19.74 -9.94 -17.14
C ASP A 87 19.14 -8.58 -16.69
N SER A 88 17.86 -8.30 -16.97
CA SER A 88 17.17 -7.06 -16.55
C SER A 88 17.21 -6.80 -15.05
N VAL A 89 17.21 -7.85 -14.22
CA VAL A 89 17.25 -7.73 -12.76
C VAL A 89 18.53 -7.05 -12.29
N ARG A 90 19.67 -7.30 -12.96
CA ARG A 90 20.94 -6.64 -12.63
C ARG A 90 20.92 -5.17 -13.03
N ASP A 91 20.31 -4.86 -14.17
CA ASP A 91 20.19 -3.49 -14.66
C ASP A 91 19.21 -2.66 -13.80
N THR A 92 18.10 -3.27 -13.40
CA THR A 92 17.14 -2.69 -12.44
C THR A 92 17.80 -2.45 -11.09
N LEU A 93 18.52 -3.45 -10.56
CA LEU A 93 19.21 -3.35 -9.28
C LEU A 93 20.63 -2.78 -9.43
N ASN A 94 20.81 -1.71 -10.22
CA ASN A 94 22.08 -0.99 -10.30
C ASN A 94 22.41 -0.24 -8.98
N GLU A 95 23.58 0.40 -8.92
CA GLU A 95 24.07 1.07 -7.70
C GLU A 95 23.11 2.14 -7.18
N SER A 96 22.50 2.95 -8.06
CA SER A 96 21.58 4.01 -7.65
C SER A 96 20.32 3.46 -6.98
N VAL A 97 19.75 2.40 -7.54
CA VAL A 97 18.56 1.74 -6.98
C VAL A 97 18.91 1.03 -5.68
N ARG A 98 20.04 0.32 -5.63
CA ARG A 98 20.53 -0.37 -4.43
C ARG A 98 20.69 0.57 -3.24
N GLN A 99 21.38 1.69 -3.43
CA GLN A 99 21.65 2.65 -2.36
C GLN A 99 20.36 3.18 -1.75
N GLN A 100 19.35 3.49 -2.59
CA GLN A 100 18.05 3.95 -2.13
C GLN A 100 17.29 2.86 -1.37
N ILE A 101 17.27 1.62 -1.88
CA ILE A 101 16.65 0.49 -1.18
C ILE A 101 17.32 0.27 0.20
N LEU A 102 18.66 0.28 0.26
CA LEU A 102 19.39 0.11 1.52
C LEU A 102 19.17 1.26 2.49
N ALA A 103 19.14 2.51 2.02
CA ALA A 103 18.83 3.67 2.85
C ALA A 103 17.43 3.57 3.47
N MET A 104 16.45 3.11 2.68
CA MET A 104 15.06 3.01 3.12
C MET A 104 14.75 1.80 4.00
N PHE A 105 15.41 0.67 3.76
CA PHE A 105 15.00 -0.59 4.36
C PHE A 105 16.11 -1.29 5.15
N GLY A 106 17.38 -0.93 4.96
CA GLY A 106 18.51 -1.63 5.56
C GLY A 106 18.47 -1.67 7.09
N HIS A 107 17.91 -0.63 7.74
CA HIS A 107 17.74 -0.60 9.19
C HIS A 107 16.66 -1.56 9.73
N LEU A 108 15.78 -2.09 8.87
CA LEU A 108 14.74 -3.05 9.26
C LEU A 108 15.27 -4.48 9.38
N TYR A 109 16.48 -4.75 8.91
CA TYR A 109 17.10 -6.08 8.90
C TYR A 109 18.24 -6.14 9.92
N GLY A 110 18.44 -7.31 10.55
CA GLY A 110 19.61 -7.54 11.40
C GLY A 110 20.91 -7.56 10.58
N ASP A 111 22.06 -7.38 11.23
CA ASP A 111 23.36 -7.30 10.54
C ASP A 111 23.71 -8.61 9.80
N ASP A 112 23.26 -9.75 10.32
CA ASP A 112 23.46 -11.07 9.72
C ASP A 112 22.30 -11.50 8.79
N GLN A 113 21.33 -10.63 8.51
CA GLN A 113 20.17 -10.96 7.68
C GLN A 113 20.28 -10.32 6.29
N ALA A 114 20.26 -11.15 5.25
CA ALA A 114 20.08 -10.68 3.89
C ALA A 114 18.64 -10.18 3.68
N MET A 115 18.52 -9.03 3.01
CA MET A 115 17.26 -8.51 2.51
C MET A 115 16.90 -9.23 1.21
N GLU A 116 15.64 -9.61 1.06
CA GLU A 116 15.14 -10.21 -0.16
C GLU A 116 14.56 -9.12 -1.06
N ILE A 117 15.12 -8.93 -2.25
CA ILE A 117 14.64 -8.01 -3.26
C ILE A 117 14.05 -8.83 -4.41
N ALA A 118 12.77 -8.64 -4.70
CA ALA A 118 12.13 -9.24 -5.85
C ALA A 118 11.92 -8.18 -6.93
N VAL A 119 12.27 -8.47 -8.18
CA VAL A 119 11.94 -7.60 -9.33
C VAL A 119 10.71 -8.19 -10.02
N GLU A 120 9.68 -7.36 -10.23
CA GLU A 120 8.49 -7.72 -10.99
C GLU A 120 8.78 -7.64 -12.49
N THR A 121 8.66 -8.77 -13.17
CA THR A 121 9.04 -8.96 -14.58
C THR A 121 7.84 -9.21 -15.51
N GLY A 122 6.63 -9.30 -14.97
CA GLY A 122 5.37 -9.47 -15.70
C GLY A 122 4.70 -8.17 -16.16
N LEU A 123 5.31 -7.00 -15.88
CA LEU A 123 4.77 -5.68 -16.24
C LEU A 123 4.60 -5.51 -17.75
N SER A 124 3.73 -4.58 -18.16
CA SER A 124 3.79 -4.10 -19.54
C SER A 124 5.02 -3.21 -19.71
N THR A 125 5.92 -3.63 -20.60
CA THR A 125 7.21 -2.97 -20.81
C THR A 125 7.02 -1.61 -21.49
N GLN A 126 7.67 -0.59 -20.94
CA GLN A 126 7.86 0.71 -21.55
C GLN A 126 8.88 0.61 -22.70
N ASN A 127 8.48 1.09 -23.88
CA ASN A 127 9.34 1.13 -25.08
C ASN A 127 9.71 2.56 -25.50
N ASP A 128 9.47 3.55 -24.64
CA ASP A 128 9.75 4.97 -24.87
C ASP A 128 10.67 5.54 -23.77
N CYS A 129 11.09 6.81 -23.89
CA CYS A 129 12.02 7.45 -22.95
C CYS A 129 11.37 8.42 -21.94
N TRP A 130 10.04 8.53 -21.90
CA TRP A 130 9.33 9.62 -21.19
C TRP A 130 8.22 9.14 -20.26
N SER A 131 7.62 7.97 -20.49
CA SER A 131 6.40 7.53 -19.79
C SER A 131 6.65 6.90 -18.41
N CYS A 132 7.90 6.73 -18.02
CA CYS A 132 8.27 6.11 -16.74
C CYS A 132 7.62 6.76 -15.51
N GLY A 133 7.52 8.08 -15.47
CA GLY A 133 6.87 8.79 -14.37
C GLY A 133 5.37 8.54 -14.32
N LEU A 134 4.70 8.51 -15.48
CA LEU A 134 3.27 8.18 -15.56
C LEU A 134 3.02 6.75 -15.09
N ARG A 135 3.84 5.80 -15.56
CA ARG A 135 3.75 4.40 -15.16
C ARG A 135 4.01 4.23 -13.67
N ALA A 136 5.03 4.89 -13.10
CA ALA A 136 5.31 4.85 -11.67
C ALA A 136 4.13 5.35 -10.82
N VAL A 137 3.48 6.44 -11.24
CA VAL A 137 2.27 6.94 -10.56
C VAL A 137 1.10 5.96 -10.70
N ALA A 138 0.90 5.36 -11.87
CA ALA A 138 -0.15 4.36 -12.04
C ALA A 138 0.12 3.10 -11.19
N PHE A 139 1.37 2.67 -11.09
CA PHE A 139 1.80 1.54 -10.27
C PHE A 139 1.58 1.82 -8.78
N ILE A 140 2.06 2.97 -8.27
CA ILE A 140 1.95 3.29 -6.85
C ILE A 140 0.47 3.35 -6.41
N THR A 141 -0.39 3.95 -7.22
CA THR A 141 -1.82 4.03 -6.93
C THR A 141 -2.49 2.65 -6.96
N HIS A 142 -2.18 1.81 -7.97
CA HIS A 142 -2.71 0.45 -8.00
C HIS A 142 -2.25 -0.38 -6.79
N LEU A 143 -0.96 -0.33 -6.43
CA LEU A 143 -0.40 -1.08 -5.31
C LEU A 143 -1.10 -0.74 -3.98
N ILE A 144 -1.38 0.54 -3.76
CA ILE A 144 -2.09 1.04 -2.57
C ILE A 144 -3.55 0.58 -2.53
N LEU A 145 -4.19 0.48 -3.69
CA LEU A 145 -5.54 -0.04 -3.82
C LEU A 145 -5.59 -1.58 -3.80
N GLY A 146 -4.46 -2.27 -3.62
CA GLY A 146 -4.38 -3.72 -3.64
C GLY A 146 -4.56 -4.33 -5.03
N VAL A 147 -4.33 -3.53 -6.08
CA VAL A 147 -4.37 -3.94 -7.49
C VAL A 147 -2.95 -4.21 -7.96
N ASP A 148 -2.72 -5.37 -8.56
CA ASP A 148 -1.41 -5.75 -9.11
C ASP A 148 -1.15 -5.04 -10.45
N PRO A 149 -0.11 -4.19 -10.56
CA PRO A 149 0.23 -3.51 -11.81
C PRO A 149 0.55 -4.44 -12.98
N ALA A 150 1.01 -5.68 -12.74
CA ALA A 150 1.32 -6.65 -13.80
C ALA A 150 0.08 -7.07 -14.62
N ASN A 151 -1.11 -6.89 -14.04
CA ASN A 151 -2.38 -7.25 -14.68
C ASN A 151 -2.96 -6.14 -15.57
N TYR A 152 -2.25 -5.03 -15.77
CA TYR A 152 -2.79 -3.86 -16.48
C TYR A 152 -1.89 -3.39 -17.62
N GLU A 153 -2.55 -2.91 -18.69
CA GLU A 153 -1.95 -2.06 -19.71
C GLU A 153 -2.44 -0.65 -19.49
N TYR A 154 -1.52 0.30 -19.38
CA TYR A 154 -1.83 1.66 -18.97
C TYR A 154 -2.04 2.58 -20.18
N ASP A 155 -3.17 3.28 -20.17
CA ASP A 155 -3.47 4.40 -21.06
C ASP A 155 -2.82 5.66 -20.50
N LEU A 156 -1.64 5.98 -21.01
CA LEU A 156 -0.79 7.06 -20.49
C LEU A 156 -1.45 8.45 -20.56
N GLU A 157 -2.38 8.66 -21.50
CA GLU A 157 -3.13 9.91 -21.59
C GLU A 157 -4.15 10.02 -20.45
N LYS A 158 -4.85 8.92 -20.12
CA LYS A 158 -5.76 8.89 -18.97
C LYS A 158 -5.01 9.04 -17.66
N VAL A 159 -3.86 8.37 -17.52
CA VAL A 159 -2.97 8.51 -16.37
C VAL A 159 -2.56 9.98 -16.19
N GLY A 160 -2.04 10.61 -17.25
CA GLY A 160 -1.61 12.00 -17.19
C GLY A 160 -2.73 12.97 -16.81
N ARG A 161 -3.93 12.81 -17.40
CA ARG A 161 -5.10 13.63 -17.04
C ARG A 161 -5.48 13.47 -15.58
N PHE A 162 -5.57 12.23 -15.11
CA PHE A 162 -5.94 11.95 -13.71
C PHE A 162 -4.95 12.55 -12.72
N ILE A 163 -3.64 12.45 -12.97
CA ILE A 163 -2.60 13.05 -12.13
C ILE A 163 -2.83 14.56 -12.00
N MET A 164 -3.04 15.24 -13.13
CA MET A 164 -3.24 16.69 -13.15
C MET A 164 -4.54 17.12 -12.47
N GLU A 165 -5.58 16.29 -12.53
CA GLU A 165 -6.82 16.50 -11.78
C GLU A 165 -6.58 16.39 -10.28
N ILE A 166 -5.93 15.31 -9.82
CA ILE A 166 -5.66 15.04 -8.41
C ILE A 166 -4.77 16.13 -7.77
N ILE A 167 -3.70 16.55 -8.43
CA ILE A 167 -2.79 17.59 -7.89
C ILE A 167 -3.52 18.93 -7.70
N LYS A 168 -4.51 19.23 -8.55
CA LYS A 168 -5.31 20.46 -8.45
C LYS A 168 -6.41 20.36 -7.40
N MET A 169 -6.74 19.17 -6.91
CA MET A 169 -7.71 19.00 -5.84
C MET A 169 -7.11 19.37 -4.50
N GLU A 170 -7.85 20.13 -3.70
CA GLU A 170 -7.42 20.49 -2.35
C GLU A 170 -7.25 19.24 -1.47
N LYS A 171 -8.24 18.33 -1.49
CA LYS A 171 -8.21 17.10 -0.72
C LYS A 171 -8.97 15.97 -1.44
N PRO A 172 -8.30 15.16 -2.28
CA PRO A 172 -8.94 14.04 -2.96
C PRO A 172 -9.33 12.96 -1.95
N SER A 173 -10.51 12.38 -2.11
CA SER A 173 -10.96 11.27 -1.26
C SER A 173 -10.47 9.93 -1.82
N ARG A 174 -10.46 8.89 -0.97
CA ARG A 174 -10.10 7.53 -1.38
C ARG A 174 -10.99 7.03 -2.51
N GLU A 175 -12.27 7.39 -2.52
CA GLU A 175 -13.23 6.98 -3.56
C GLU A 175 -12.87 7.56 -4.93
N ILE A 176 -12.39 8.81 -4.98
CA ILE A 176 -11.91 9.43 -6.21
C ILE A 176 -10.67 8.68 -6.72
N ILE A 177 -9.72 8.37 -5.83
CA ILE A 177 -8.51 7.60 -6.17
C ILE A 177 -8.87 6.18 -6.65
N ALA A 178 -9.77 5.51 -5.96
CA ALA A 178 -10.24 4.17 -6.32
C ALA A 178 -11.00 4.15 -7.65
N GLY A 179 -11.62 5.26 -8.03
CA GLY A 179 -12.28 5.45 -9.33
C GLY A 179 -11.34 5.68 -10.50
N ALA A 180 -10.01 5.71 -10.30
CA ALA A 180 -9.03 5.94 -11.36
C ALA A 180 -9.15 4.90 -12.48
N GLN A 181 -9.37 5.37 -13.71
CA GLN A 181 -9.44 4.53 -14.91
C GLN A 181 -8.15 4.65 -15.72
N PHE A 182 -7.06 4.11 -15.18
CA PHE A 182 -5.75 4.26 -15.81
C PHE A 182 -5.51 3.42 -17.06
N GLY A 183 -6.32 2.40 -17.32
CA GLY A 183 -6.02 1.46 -18.38
C GLY A 183 -7.00 0.30 -18.48
N GLN A 184 -6.54 -0.78 -19.10
CA GLN A 184 -7.32 -2.00 -19.29
C GLN A 184 -6.62 -3.19 -18.65
N HIS A 185 -7.42 -4.13 -18.14
CA HIS A 185 -6.90 -5.39 -17.63
C HIS A 185 -6.33 -6.22 -18.78
N ARG A 186 -5.12 -6.77 -18.59
CA ARG A 186 -4.43 -7.66 -19.51
C ARG A 186 -4.83 -9.10 -19.22
N GLY A 187 -5.49 -9.76 -20.17
CA GLY A 187 -5.87 -11.17 -20.01
C GLY A 187 -4.67 -12.13 -19.93
N ASP A 188 -3.53 -11.70 -20.47
CA ASP A 188 -2.22 -12.36 -20.40
C ASP A 188 -1.36 -11.85 -19.23
N GLY A 189 -1.83 -10.84 -18.49
CA GLY A 189 -1.11 -10.25 -17.36
C GLY A 189 -0.90 -11.29 -16.26
N LYS A 190 0.36 -11.52 -15.92
CA LYS A 190 0.73 -12.43 -14.84
C LYS A 190 1.98 -11.91 -14.15
N SER A 191 1.85 -11.60 -12.86
CA SER A 191 3.00 -11.30 -12.00
C SER A 191 4.02 -12.42 -12.06
N CYS A 192 5.29 -12.03 -12.22
CA CYS A 192 6.44 -12.91 -12.26
C CYS A 192 7.59 -12.24 -11.51
N LEU A 193 7.91 -12.79 -10.34
CA LEU A 193 8.96 -12.25 -9.48
C LEU A 193 10.27 -12.99 -9.71
N THR A 194 11.33 -12.24 -9.97
CA THR A 194 12.71 -12.76 -9.88
C THR A 194 13.34 -12.29 -8.60
N VAL A 195 13.75 -13.22 -7.74
CA VAL A 195 14.25 -12.92 -6.39
C VAL A 195 15.77 -12.81 -6.39
N VAL A 196 16.27 -11.83 -5.66
CA VAL A 196 17.68 -11.55 -5.44
C VAL A 196 17.90 -11.27 -3.97
N ARG A 197 18.93 -11.89 -3.37
CA ARG A 197 19.32 -11.59 -1.99
C ARG A 197 20.40 -10.54 -2.00
N VAL A 198 20.22 -9.53 -1.14
CA VAL A 198 21.18 -8.44 -0.96
C VAL A 198 21.56 -8.37 0.51
N THR A 199 22.86 -8.51 0.77
CA THR A 199 23.42 -8.31 2.11
C THR A 199 23.55 -6.81 2.41
N LYS A 200 23.68 -6.43 3.68
CA LYS A 200 23.83 -5.01 4.07
C LYS A 200 25.08 -4.35 3.50
N ASP A 201 26.15 -5.11 3.23
CA ASP A 201 27.35 -4.63 2.55
C ASP A 201 27.17 -4.51 1.03
N GLY A 202 25.94 -4.68 0.52
CA GLY A 202 25.58 -4.46 -0.87
C GLY A 202 25.99 -5.58 -1.82
N LYS A 203 26.37 -6.76 -1.31
CA LYS A 203 26.71 -7.91 -2.15
C LYS A 203 25.46 -8.68 -2.56
N PHE A 204 25.50 -9.21 -3.78
CA PHE A 204 24.42 -10.00 -4.37
C PHE A 204 24.67 -11.49 -4.25
N GLU A 205 23.62 -12.20 -3.85
CA GLU A 205 23.46 -13.63 -4.09
C GLU A 205 22.20 -13.80 -4.95
N PHE A 206 22.38 -14.20 -6.20
CA PHE A 206 21.26 -14.50 -7.10
C PHE A 206 20.79 -15.92 -6.80
N ASP A 207 19.56 -16.07 -6.32
CA ASP A 207 18.88 -17.36 -6.34
C ASP A 207 18.22 -17.49 -7.72
N ASP A 208 18.61 -18.50 -8.51
CA ASP A 208 18.00 -18.81 -9.82
C ASP A 208 16.55 -19.32 -9.71
N GLU A 209 15.91 -19.20 -8.55
CA GLU A 209 14.53 -19.63 -8.32
C GLU A 209 13.55 -18.55 -8.82
N THR A 210 13.07 -18.75 -10.05
CA THR A 210 11.83 -18.12 -10.52
C THR A 210 10.67 -18.69 -9.71
N VAL A 211 10.17 -17.92 -8.76
CA VAL A 211 8.99 -18.32 -7.98
C VAL A 211 7.75 -17.79 -8.70
N PRO A 212 6.96 -18.62 -9.40
CA PRO A 212 5.66 -18.19 -9.86
C PRO A 212 4.82 -17.82 -8.64
N SER A 213 4.22 -16.63 -8.67
CA SER A 213 3.22 -16.23 -7.68
C SER A 213 2.10 -17.28 -7.70
N ARG A 214 1.92 -17.97 -6.57
CA ARG A 214 0.86 -18.96 -6.40
C ARG A 214 -0.47 -18.21 -6.39
N SER A 215 -1.32 -18.51 -7.37
CA SER A 215 -2.69 -18.01 -7.46
C SER A 215 -3.64 -18.75 -6.50
N ALA A 216 -4.54 -17.99 -5.88
CA ALA A 216 -5.91 -18.35 -5.47
C ALA A 216 -6.19 -19.37 -4.35
N ASP A 217 -5.26 -20.16 -3.81
CA ASP A 217 -5.60 -21.18 -2.79
C ASP A 217 -5.44 -20.75 -1.31
N GLU A 218 -4.94 -19.55 -1.02
CA GLU A 218 -4.84 -19.06 0.38
C GLU A 218 -5.99 -18.15 0.82
N LYS A 219 -6.94 -17.82 -0.07
CA LYS A 219 -8.18 -17.12 0.32
C LYS A 219 -9.12 -17.96 1.18
N GLN A 220 -8.98 -19.29 1.17
CA GLN A 220 -9.86 -20.18 1.93
C GLN A 220 -9.44 -20.40 3.38
N LYS A 221 -8.25 -19.95 3.80
CA LYS A 221 -7.78 -20.12 5.18
C LYS A 221 -7.92 -18.88 6.07
N SER A 222 -8.22 -17.72 5.47
CA SER A 222 -8.55 -16.49 6.19
C SER A 222 -10.06 -16.30 6.40
N ASP A 223 -10.91 -16.97 5.62
CA ASP A 223 -12.38 -16.85 5.72
C ASP A 223 -13.02 -17.82 6.75
N GLU A 224 -12.27 -18.78 7.30
CA GLU A 224 -12.74 -19.64 8.42
C GLU A 224 -12.39 -19.11 9.82
N LEU A 225 -11.76 -17.93 9.92
CA LEU A 225 -11.34 -17.35 11.21
C LEU A 225 -12.02 -16.01 11.55
N LEU A 226 -13.08 -15.66 10.81
CA LEU A 226 -13.89 -14.46 11.03
C LEU A 226 -15.39 -14.76 10.95
N THR A 227 -15.85 -15.70 11.76
CA THR A 227 -17.23 -15.67 12.26
C THR A 227 -17.25 -16.11 13.73
N ASP A 228 -17.87 -15.24 14.54
CA ASP A 228 -18.54 -15.51 15.81
C ASP A 228 -17.76 -15.42 17.12
N VAL A 229 -17.77 -14.21 17.68
CA VAL A 229 -17.87 -13.90 19.13
C VAL A 229 -18.50 -12.49 19.20
N ASP A 230 -19.61 -12.14 19.85
CA ASP A 230 -20.54 -12.77 20.79
C ASP A 230 -21.83 -11.94 20.78
N GLU A 231 -23.01 -12.55 20.80
CA GLU A 231 -24.13 -12.02 21.60
C GLU A 231 -24.93 -13.19 22.16
N ALA A 232 -24.83 -13.32 23.49
CA ALA A 232 -25.56 -14.30 24.27
C ALA A 232 -27.09 -14.17 24.08
N LYS A 233 -27.73 -15.29 23.71
CA LYS A 233 -29.13 -15.55 23.98
C LYS A 233 -29.28 -16.95 24.58
N VAL A 234 -29.43 -16.97 25.89
CA VAL A 234 -30.08 -18.05 26.63
C VAL A 234 -31.57 -18.00 26.29
N LEU A 235 -32.17 -19.12 25.88
CA LEU A 235 -33.49 -19.60 26.33
C LEU A 235 -33.89 -20.94 25.65
N GLU A 236 -34.23 -21.90 26.53
CA GLU A 236 -35.20 -23.03 26.46
C GLU A 236 -35.04 -24.09 25.36
N SER A 237 -35.14 -25.41 25.60
CA SER A 237 -36.04 -26.23 26.44
C SER A 237 -35.38 -27.63 26.61
N ASP A 238 -35.54 -28.36 27.71
CA ASP A 238 -36.62 -29.34 27.83
C ASP A 238 -36.92 -29.77 29.28
N GLU A 239 -38.21 -30.02 29.44
CA GLU A 239 -39.02 -30.55 30.52
C GLU A 239 -38.39 -31.55 31.52
N GLU A 240 -38.51 -31.27 32.82
CA GLU A 240 -39.01 -32.29 33.77
C GLU A 240 -39.73 -31.70 35.01
N LYS A 241 -41.05 -31.91 35.01
CA LYS A 241 -41.98 -32.18 36.13
C LYS A 241 -41.82 -31.46 37.50
N THR A 242 -42.84 -30.64 37.74
CA THR A 242 -43.83 -30.69 38.85
C THR A 242 -43.59 -29.98 40.19
N VAL A 243 -44.70 -29.31 40.60
CA VAL A 243 -45.22 -28.99 41.95
C VAL A 243 -44.98 -27.56 42.50
N TYR A 244 -46.03 -26.72 42.40
CA TYR A 244 -46.31 -25.47 43.15
C TYR A 244 -46.39 -25.69 44.69
N PRO A 245 -46.60 -24.68 45.59
CA PRO A 245 -46.85 -23.23 45.41
C PRO A 245 -46.08 -22.28 46.38
N ARG A 246 -46.15 -20.95 46.18
CA ARG A 246 -46.64 -19.93 47.15
C ARG A 246 -46.30 -18.47 46.76
N THR A 247 -47.35 -17.63 46.65
CA THR A 247 -47.58 -16.28 47.26
C THR A 247 -46.39 -15.33 47.47
N LEU A 248 -46.42 -13.99 47.31
CA LEU A 248 -47.47 -12.96 47.33
C LEU A 248 -46.80 -11.58 47.05
N HIS A 249 -47.55 -10.67 46.43
CA HIS A 249 -47.63 -9.20 46.67
C HIS A 249 -46.52 -8.18 46.32
N GLY A 250 -47.01 -7.04 45.80
CA GLY A 250 -46.41 -5.69 45.79
C GLY A 250 -46.23 -5.15 44.37
N ASP A 251 -47.23 -4.55 43.70
CA ASP A 251 -47.73 -3.15 43.83
C ASP A 251 -46.58 -2.16 44.09
N THR A 252 -46.33 -1.06 43.36
CA THR A 252 -47.16 -0.11 42.61
C THR A 252 -46.17 0.83 41.83
N VAL A 253 -46.31 1.17 40.54
CA VAL A 253 -47.18 2.18 39.86
C VAL A 253 -46.58 3.62 39.85
N ILE A 254 -46.66 4.30 38.68
CA ILE A 254 -46.62 5.77 38.38
C ILE A 254 -45.23 6.43 38.25
N ASP A 255 -44.92 7.35 37.32
CA ASP A 255 -45.45 7.79 36.01
C ASP A 255 -44.40 8.75 35.41
N ASN A 256 -44.32 8.70 34.08
CA ASN A 256 -44.32 9.79 33.09
C ASN A 256 -43.49 11.09 33.21
N ASN A 257 -42.95 11.39 32.02
CA ASN A 257 -43.07 12.65 31.26
C ASN A 257 -41.93 13.70 31.32
N ASN A 258 -41.23 13.71 30.19
CA ASN A 258 -41.16 14.80 29.22
C ASN A 258 -40.27 16.04 29.46
N ASN A 259 -39.45 16.23 28.42
CA ASN A 259 -39.24 17.46 27.66
C ASN A 259 -38.19 18.48 28.09
N SER A 260 -37.20 18.62 27.19
CA SER A 260 -36.98 19.83 26.36
C SER A 260 -35.77 20.71 26.69
N VAL A 261 -34.98 20.91 25.63
CA VAL A 261 -34.64 22.21 25.00
C VAL A 261 -33.35 22.96 25.41
N LYS A 262 -32.61 23.29 24.34
CA LYS A 262 -31.81 24.49 24.00
C LYS A 262 -30.28 24.56 24.19
N GLU A 263 -29.65 24.72 23.03
CA GLU A 263 -28.53 25.58 22.61
C GLU A 263 -27.88 26.53 23.62
N GLY A 264 -26.54 26.67 23.51
CA GLY A 264 -25.76 27.75 24.09
C GLY A 264 -24.31 27.79 23.59
N PHE A 265 -23.99 28.87 22.89
CA PHE A 265 -22.75 29.30 22.23
C PHE A 265 -21.55 29.61 23.17
N LEU A 266 -20.32 29.61 22.60
CA LEU A 266 -19.17 30.55 22.77
C LEU A 266 -17.78 29.99 23.21
N LEU A 267 -16.86 30.05 22.23
CA LEU A 267 -15.50 30.66 22.19
C LEU A 267 -14.35 30.31 23.17
N SER A 268 -13.14 30.46 22.57
CA SER A 268 -11.79 30.69 23.15
C SER A 268 -11.00 29.41 23.48
N HIS A 269 -9.68 29.24 23.23
CA HIS A 269 -8.58 30.17 22.95
C HIS A 269 -7.39 29.48 22.24
N HIS A 270 -6.49 30.34 21.77
CA HIS A 270 -5.18 30.22 21.12
C HIS A 270 -4.05 29.47 21.87
N PHE A 271 -3.03 29.07 21.07
CA PHE A 271 -1.58 28.81 21.34
C PHE A 271 -1.26 27.69 22.35
N PHE A 272 -0.40 26.70 22.08
CA PHE A 272 0.87 26.65 21.33
C PHE A 272 0.97 25.41 20.43
#